data_AF-A0AAN6DHM8-F1
#
_entry.id   AF-A0AAN6DHM8-F1
#
_cell.length_a   1.000
_cell.length_b   1.000
_cell.length_c   1.000
_cell.angle_alpha   90.00
_cell.angle_beta   90.00
_cell.angle_gamma   90.00
#
_symmetry.space_group_name_H-M   'P 1'
#
loop_
_entity.id
_entity.type
_entity.pdbx_description
1 polymer ?
#
loop_
_entity_poly.entity_id
_entity_poly.type
_entity_poly.pdbx_seq_one_letter_code
_entity_poly.pdbx_strand_id
1 'polypeptide(L)'
;MHASTIIAAATIAKQYGSGTDKGHGGYSKQKRIAKRQSLLTKVMRPKEPPHDTPGYGYARIRDKQCDTGNYHFLRKRASYSSKDLIYAACQNLMDLFFFLRLAASVLGCGKRKVWLDPNETTELAQANSRQAIRKLFRNGTIVKKPVTVHSRSHARALAESRRNGRHMGYGKRKGTAEARMPSQVLWMRRLRVLRRLLAKYRAAGKIDRHLYHSLYKAAKGNTFKHKRALVEHIIQAKAEAAREKVLKEEAEARRLRNRAARERRQQRISEKREGLVKEE
;
A
#
# COMPACT_ATOMS: atom_id res chain seq x y z
N MET A 1 46.31 -57.93 52.37
CA MET A 1 47.50 -57.27 51.78
C MET A 1 47.24 -56.99 50.31
N HIS A 2 47.73 -55.85 49.80
CA HIS A 2 47.67 -55.34 48.42
C HIS A 2 46.28 -54.94 47.90
N ALA A 3 45.94 -53.65 47.75
CA ALA A 3 46.52 -52.58 46.91
C ALA A 3 46.20 -52.70 45.40
N SER A 4 45.33 -51.79 44.96
CA SER A 4 45.49 -50.95 43.77
C SER A 4 45.78 -51.60 42.41
N THR A 5 44.72 -51.80 41.61
CA THR A 5 44.72 -51.75 40.13
C THR A 5 43.24 -52.02 39.72
N ILE A 6 42.51 -51.28 38.88
CA ILE A 6 42.83 -50.54 37.66
C ILE A 6 41.69 -49.52 37.40
N ILE A 7 42.08 -48.26 37.21
CA ILE A 7 41.31 -47.24 36.48
C ILE A 7 41.33 -47.64 35.01
N ALA A 8 40.23 -48.12 34.42
CA ALA A 8 40.02 -48.19 32.96
C ALA A 8 38.64 -48.77 32.57
N ALA A 9 37.55 -48.01 32.76
CA ALA A 9 36.31 -48.26 32.00
C ALA A 9 35.35 -47.05 31.99
N ALA A 10 35.89 -45.83 32.18
CA ALA A 10 35.13 -44.59 31.99
C ALA A 10 35.12 -44.20 30.50
N THR A 11 34.63 -45.08 29.63
CA THR A 11 34.30 -44.76 28.23
C THR A 11 33.41 -45.89 27.70
N ILE A 12 32.36 -45.54 26.95
CA ILE A 12 31.35 -46.42 26.31
C ILE A 12 30.09 -46.68 27.16
N ALA A 13 29.15 -45.72 27.14
CA ALA A 13 27.71 -46.01 27.14
C ALA A 13 26.93 -44.74 26.79
N LYS A 14 27.02 -44.34 25.52
CA LYS A 14 26.14 -43.33 24.90
C LYS A 14 25.36 -44.03 23.80
N GLN A 15 24.35 -44.83 24.16
CA GLN A 15 23.26 -45.23 23.26
C GLN A 15 22.26 -46.11 24.03
N TYR A 16 20.97 -45.83 23.81
CA TYR A 16 19.75 -46.52 24.29
C TYR A 16 19.18 -46.10 25.66
N GLY A 17 17.93 -45.62 25.65
CA GLY A 17 16.95 -45.92 26.71
C GLY A 17 16.26 -44.77 27.43
N SER A 18 15.11 -44.34 26.90
CA SER A 18 13.84 -44.04 27.59
C SER A 18 13.80 -43.35 28.99
N GLY A 19 13.26 -42.13 28.99
CA GLY A 19 12.20 -41.58 29.85
C GLY A 19 12.08 -41.94 31.33
N THR A 20 11.99 -40.91 32.18
CA THR A 20 10.94 -40.77 33.21
C THR A 20 10.80 -39.32 33.67
N ASP A 21 9.54 -38.88 33.75
CA ASP A 21 9.07 -37.62 34.31
C ASP A 21 9.44 -37.44 35.79
N LYS A 22 9.78 -36.21 36.18
CA LYS A 22 9.40 -35.61 37.48
C LYS A 22 9.08 -34.13 37.28
N GLY A 23 7.78 -33.82 37.28
CA GLY A 23 7.29 -32.44 37.25
C GLY A 23 7.31 -31.75 38.61
N HIS A 24 6.98 -30.46 38.63
CA HIS A 24 5.99 -29.85 39.55
C HIS A 24 5.65 -28.41 39.11
N GLY A 25 4.36 -28.09 39.08
CA GLY A 25 3.85 -26.76 38.72
C GLY A 25 2.37 -26.76 38.34
N GLY A 26 1.52 -27.42 39.13
CA GLY A 26 0.10 -27.58 38.87
C GLY A 26 -0.67 -26.24 38.91
N TYR A 27 -1.06 -25.75 37.73
CA TYR A 27 -2.13 -24.76 37.59
C TYR A 27 -3.45 -25.49 37.24
N SER A 28 -4.28 -25.67 38.26
CA SER A 28 -5.50 -26.48 38.25
C SER A 28 -6.46 -26.14 37.10
N LYS A 29 -7.07 -27.19 36.51
CA LYS A 29 -8.12 -27.11 35.48
C LYS A 29 -9.27 -26.16 35.87
N GLN A 30 -9.57 -26.04 37.16
CA GLN A 30 -10.61 -25.16 37.70
C GLN A 30 -10.32 -23.66 37.47
N LYS A 31 -9.05 -23.21 37.56
CA LYS A 31 -8.68 -21.81 37.27
C LYS A 31 -8.77 -21.46 35.78
N ARG A 32 -8.61 -22.44 34.88
CA ARG A 32 -8.83 -22.26 33.43
C ARG A 32 -10.31 -22.12 33.08
N ILE A 33 -11.19 -22.86 33.76
CA ILE A 33 -12.64 -22.74 33.59
C ILE A 33 -13.14 -21.40 34.15
N ALA A 34 -12.66 -20.98 35.33
CA ALA A 34 -13.00 -19.69 35.94
C ALA A 34 -12.52 -18.48 35.10
N LYS A 35 -11.32 -18.54 34.53
CA LYS A 35 -10.80 -17.47 33.65
C LYS A 35 -11.58 -17.40 32.33
N ARG A 36 -12.03 -18.55 31.81
CA ARG A 36 -12.86 -18.64 30.59
C ARG A 36 -14.31 -18.18 30.83
N GLN A 37 -14.88 -18.42 32.01
CA GLN A 37 -16.18 -17.87 32.42
C GLN A 37 -16.11 -16.35 32.69
N SER A 38 -15.04 -15.84 33.31
CA SER A 38 -14.87 -14.37 33.52
C SER A 38 -14.63 -13.58 32.23
N LEU A 39 -14.07 -14.22 31.20
CA LEU A 39 -13.87 -13.62 29.88
C LEU A 39 -15.14 -13.69 29.02
N LEU A 40 -16.05 -14.65 29.26
CA LEU A 40 -17.37 -14.67 28.62
C LEU A 40 -18.30 -13.59 29.16
N THR A 41 -18.26 -13.30 30.48
CA THR A 41 -19.09 -12.24 31.09
C THR A 41 -18.56 -10.82 30.86
N LYS A 42 -17.32 -10.67 30.37
CA LYS A 42 -16.77 -9.36 29.96
C LYS A 42 -17.05 -8.97 28.51
N VAL A 43 -17.62 -9.89 27.71
CA VAL A 43 -17.96 -9.69 26.29
C VAL A 43 -19.47 -9.47 26.07
N MET A 44 -20.29 -9.55 27.12
CA MET A 44 -21.70 -9.12 27.08
C MET A 44 -21.93 -7.94 28.03
N ARG A 45 -21.53 -6.75 27.56
CA ARG A 45 -22.21 -5.51 27.95
C ARG A 45 -22.64 -4.83 26.65
N PRO A 46 -23.95 -4.69 26.37
CA PRO A 46 -24.37 -3.90 25.23
C PRO A 46 -23.84 -2.48 25.45
N LYS A 47 -23.02 -1.98 24.52
CA LYS A 47 -22.72 -0.55 24.47
C LYS A 47 -24.02 0.13 24.03
N GLU A 48 -24.58 0.95 24.91
CA GLU A 48 -25.61 1.91 24.53
C GLU A 48 -25.08 2.77 23.37
N PRO A 49 -25.84 2.90 22.27
CA PRO A 49 -25.44 3.80 21.20
C PRO A 49 -25.57 5.25 21.67
N PRO A 50 -24.67 6.15 21.25
CA PRO A 50 -24.82 7.57 21.54
C PRO A 50 -26.14 8.08 20.95
N HIS A 51 -27.04 8.49 21.83
CA HIS A 51 -28.18 9.33 21.52
C HIS A 51 -27.65 10.67 21.03
N ASP A 52 -27.67 10.87 19.71
CA ASP A 52 -27.94 12.13 19.01
C ASP A 52 -27.72 11.91 17.51
N THR A 53 -28.71 11.27 16.88
CA THR A 53 -28.87 11.28 15.43
C THR A 53 -30.28 11.77 15.12
N PRO A 54 -30.46 12.85 14.33
CA PRO A 54 -31.77 13.24 13.82
C PRO A 54 -32.33 12.09 12.98
N GLY A 55 -33.54 11.65 13.30
CA GLY A 55 -34.15 10.44 12.75
C GLY A 55 -34.26 10.43 11.24
N TYR A 56 -33.58 9.49 10.60
CA TYR A 56 -33.95 9.03 9.26
C TYR A 56 -34.98 7.91 9.41
N GLY A 57 -36.26 8.28 9.29
CA GLY A 57 -37.35 7.33 9.21
C GLY A 57 -37.20 6.42 8.01
N TYR A 58 -37.19 5.11 8.24
CA TYR A 58 -37.48 4.13 7.19
C TYR A 58 -38.96 4.21 6.85
N ALA A 59 -39.30 5.13 5.95
CA ALA A 59 -40.59 5.11 5.27
C ALA A 59 -40.64 3.86 4.39
N ARG A 60 -41.46 2.91 4.84
CA ARG A 60 -41.99 1.76 4.11
C ARG A 60 -42.29 2.17 2.66
N ILE A 61 -41.67 1.49 1.70
CA ILE A 61 -42.07 1.53 0.29
C ILE A 61 -43.52 1.04 0.25
N ARG A 62 -44.45 1.99 0.24
CA ARG A 62 -45.80 1.83 -0.26
C ARG A 62 -45.78 2.56 -1.59
N ASP A 63 -45.83 1.79 -2.67
CA ASP A 63 -46.07 2.31 -4.00
C ASP A 63 -47.35 3.15 -3.93
N LYS A 64 -47.17 4.46 -4.02
CA LYS A 64 -48.27 5.40 -4.12
C LYS A 64 -48.94 5.16 -5.46
N GLN A 65 -50.23 4.81 -5.40
CA GLN A 65 -51.20 5.15 -6.43
C GLN A 65 -50.83 6.53 -7.02
N CYS A 66 -50.63 6.57 -8.32
CA CYS A 66 -50.66 7.80 -9.09
C CYS A 66 -52.07 8.39 -8.98
N ASP A 67 -52.13 9.64 -8.50
CA ASP A 67 -53.34 10.46 -8.46
C ASP A 67 -53.94 10.58 -9.86
N THR A 68 -54.98 9.80 -10.10
CA THR A 68 -55.94 10.00 -11.20
C THR A 68 -56.97 10.99 -10.68
N GLY A 69 -56.62 12.26 -10.73
CA GLY A 69 -57.42 13.37 -10.22
C GLY A 69 -57.65 14.45 -11.28
N ASN A 70 -58.72 14.25 -12.04
CA ASN A 70 -59.66 15.29 -12.44
C ASN A 70 -59.21 16.38 -13.44
N TYR A 71 -59.39 16.10 -14.73
CA TYR A 71 -59.73 17.13 -15.73
C TYR A 71 -61.04 16.76 -16.42
N HIS A 72 -62.16 16.96 -15.73
CA HIS A 72 -63.44 17.16 -16.39
C HIS A 72 -63.58 18.66 -16.72
N PHE A 73 -63.26 19.04 -17.97
CA PHE A 73 -63.82 20.27 -18.53
C PHE A 73 -64.02 20.14 -20.05
N LEU A 74 -65.30 20.23 -20.43
CA LEU A 74 -65.86 20.51 -21.74
C LEU A 74 -65.54 19.56 -22.91
N ARG A 75 -66.37 18.51 -22.95
CA ARG A 75 -66.86 17.86 -24.17
C ARG A 75 -67.52 18.90 -25.09
N LYS A 76 -66.79 19.47 -26.03
CA LYS A 76 -67.36 19.96 -27.31
C LYS A 76 -66.86 19.08 -28.45
N ARG A 77 -67.84 18.53 -29.14
CA ARG A 77 -67.77 17.52 -30.18
C ARG A 77 -67.24 18.19 -31.45
N ALA A 78 -65.95 18.03 -31.74
CA ALA A 78 -65.43 18.18 -33.09
C ALA A 78 -65.02 16.78 -33.55
N SER A 79 -65.77 16.24 -34.49
CA SER A 79 -65.51 14.96 -35.13
C SER A 79 -64.25 15.07 -35.99
N TYR A 80 -63.10 14.77 -35.39
CA TYR A 80 -61.89 14.41 -36.14
C TYR A 80 -61.80 12.89 -36.15
N SER A 81 -61.55 12.30 -37.32
CA SER A 81 -61.34 10.87 -37.49
C SER A 81 -60.17 10.42 -36.59
N SER A 82 -60.27 9.27 -35.93
CA SER A 82 -59.21 8.72 -35.08
C SER A 82 -57.86 8.55 -35.80
N LYS A 83 -57.85 8.57 -37.14
CA LYS A 83 -56.62 8.59 -37.95
C LYS A 83 -55.94 9.96 -37.98
N ASP A 84 -56.70 11.06 -37.89
CA ASP A 84 -56.19 12.43 -37.95
C ASP A 84 -55.54 12.87 -36.63
N LEU A 85 -56.07 12.41 -35.49
CA LEU A 85 -55.47 12.64 -34.16
C LEU A 85 -54.12 11.92 -33.98
N ILE A 86 -53.97 10.73 -34.60
CA ILE A 86 -52.70 10.00 -34.60
C ILE A 86 -51.70 10.65 -35.58
N TYR A 87 -52.16 11.15 -36.73
CA TYR A 87 -51.29 11.81 -37.71
C TYR A 87 -50.80 13.20 -37.26
N ALA A 88 -51.65 13.98 -36.58
CA ALA A 88 -51.28 15.28 -35.99
C ALA A 88 -50.32 15.16 -34.79
N ALA A 89 -50.45 14.10 -33.98
CA ALA A 89 -49.46 13.77 -32.95
C ALA A 89 -48.15 13.22 -33.55
N CYS A 90 -48.22 12.55 -34.71
CA CYS A 90 -47.06 11.99 -35.41
C CYS A 90 -46.24 13.05 -36.18
N GLN A 91 -46.88 14.09 -36.73
CA GLN A 91 -46.20 15.21 -37.39
C GLN A 91 -45.36 16.04 -36.41
N ASN A 92 -45.87 16.33 -35.21
CA ASN A 92 -45.10 17.01 -34.15
C ASN A 92 -43.94 16.16 -33.58
N LEU A 93 -43.98 14.84 -33.75
CA LEU A 93 -42.94 13.93 -33.28
C LEU A 93 -41.77 13.80 -34.28
N MET A 94 -42.02 13.92 -35.58
CA MET A 94 -40.96 13.77 -36.61
C MET A 94 -40.00 14.97 -36.66
N ASP A 95 -40.49 16.18 -36.40
CA ASP A 95 -39.67 17.42 -36.45
C ASP A 95 -38.72 17.55 -35.25
N LEU A 96 -39.15 17.10 -34.06
CA LEU A 96 -38.38 17.24 -32.82
C LEU A 96 -37.14 16.33 -32.78
N PHE A 97 -37.17 15.16 -33.42
CA PHE A 97 -36.02 14.24 -33.48
C PHE A 97 -34.88 14.79 -34.34
N PHE A 98 -35.21 15.41 -35.48
CA PHE A 98 -34.22 16.10 -36.31
C PHE A 98 -33.62 17.28 -35.55
N PHE A 99 -34.47 18.06 -34.89
CA PHE A 99 -34.05 19.23 -34.12
C PHE A 99 -33.13 18.86 -32.94
N LEU A 100 -33.51 17.87 -32.13
CA LEU A 100 -32.68 17.35 -31.03
C LEU A 100 -31.34 16.80 -31.52
N ARG A 101 -31.30 16.20 -32.71
CA ARG A 101 -30.06 15.73 -33.35
C ARG A 101 -29.18 16.91 -33.78
N LEU A 102 -29.76 17.95 -34.39
CA LEU A 102 -29.03 19.13 -34.84
C LEU A 102 -28.52 19.95 -33.64
N ALA A 103 -29.35 20.16 -32.62
CA ALA A 103 -29.00 20.83 -31.37
C ALA A 103 -27.91 20.10 -30.59
N ALA A 104 -28.00 18.78 -30.46
CA ALA A 104 -26.96 17.95 -29.85
C ALA A 104 -25.59 18.12 -30.55
N SER A 105 -25.59 18.10 -31.89
CA SER A 105 -24.38 18.28 -32.70
C SER A 105 -23.78 19.68 -32.57
N VAL A 106 -24.61 20.73 -32.54
CA VAL A 106 -24.15 22.12 -32.40
C VAL A 106 -23.62 22.41 -30.98
N LEU A 107 -24.25 21.85 -29.94
CA LEU A 107 -23.88 22.07 -28.53
C LEU A 107 -22.80 21.10 -28.01
N GLY A 108 -22.35 20.16 -28.83
CA GLY A 108 -21.37 19.15 -28.45
C GLY A 108 -21.81 18.30 -27.26
N CYS A 109 -23.11 17.94 -27.20
CA CYS A 109 -23.66 17.15 -26.11
C CYS A 109 -24.62 16.07 -26.64
N GLY A 110 -24.93 15.05 -25.82
CA GLY A 110 -25.92 14.05 -26.20
C GLY A 110 -27.34 14.62 -26.18
N LYS A 111 -28.25 14.07 -27.00
CA LYS A 111 -29.67 14.48 -27.09
C LYS A 111 -30.36 14.59 -25.72
N ARG A 112 -30.02 13.71 -24.77
CA ARG A 112 -30.54 13.72 -23.38
C ARG A 112 -30.23 14.99 -22.58
N LYS A 113 -29.19 15.74 -22.97
CA LYS A 113 -28.74 16.98 -22.30
C LYS A 113 -29.23 18.24 -23.00
N VAL A 114 -29.96 18.11 -24.11
CA VAL A 114 -30.65 19.23 -24.73
C VAL A 114 -32.01 19.38 -24.05
N TRP A 115 -32.33 20.59 -23.61
CA TRP A 115 -33.67 20.99 -23.18
C TRP A 115 -34.21 21.98 -24.21
N LEU A 116 -35.50 21.84 -24.53
CA LEU A 116 -36.24 22.67 -25.46
C LEU A 116 -37.42 23.25 -24.69
N ASP A 117 -37.70 24.54 -24.88
CA ASP A 117 -38.87 25.17 -24.28
C ASP A 117 -40.17 24.64 -24.92
N PRO A 118 -41.10 24.05 -24.14
CA PRO A 118 -42.38 23.59 -24.68
C PRO A 118 -43.33 24.73 -25.09
N ASN A 119 -43.08 25.98 -24.67
CA ASN A 119 -43.93 27.11 -25.00
C ASN A 119 -43.59 27.71 -26.38
N GLU A 120 -42.32 27.66 -26.78
CA GLU A 120 -41.80 28.24 -28.03
C GLU A 120 -41.66 27.21 -29.17
N THR A 121 -42.62 26.27 -29.26
CA THR A 121 -42.56 25.17 -30.24
C THR A 121 -42.61 25.65 -31.69
N THR A 122 -43.28 26.77 -31.96
CA THR A 122 -43.38 27.38 -33.29
C THR A 122 -42.04 27.96 -33.77
N GLU A 123 -41.31 28.67 -32.90
CA GLU A 123 -39.97 29.20 -33.20
C GLU A 123 -38.95 28.07 -33.40
N LEU A 124 -39.07 26.99 -32.60
CA LEU A 124 -38.25 25.79 -32.73
C LEU A 124 -38.47 25.07 -34.07
N ALA A 125 -39.72 24.95 -34.52
CA ALA A 125 -40.06 24.27 -35.78
C ALA A 125 -39.51 25.00 -37.02
N GLN A 126 -39.40 26.34 -36.98
CA GLN A 126 -38.88 27.14 -38.10
C GLN A 126 -37.34 27.07 -38.23
N ALA A 127 -36.63 26.62 -37.20
CA ALA A 127 -35.17 26.67 -37.13
C ALA A 127 -34.46 25.44 -37.76
N ASN A 128 -34.39 25.40 -39.09
CA ASN A 128 -33.80 24.29 -39.86
C ASN A 128 -32.25 24.33 -40.02
N SER A 129 -31.62 25.47 -39.73
CA SER A 129 -30.17 25.67 -39.88
C SER A 129 -29.42 25.58 -38.56
N ARG A 130 -28.17 25.07 -38.60
CA ARG A 130 -27.26 25.08 -37.44
C ARG A 130 -27.01 26.48 -36.89
N GLN A 131 -27.05 27.51 -37.74
CA GLN A 131 -26.89 28.89 -37.30
C GLN A 131 -28.11 29.37 -36.49
N ALA A 132 -29.33 28.98 -36.88
CA ALA A 132 -30.55 29.31 -36.16
C ALA A 132 -30.56 28.68 -34.76
N ILE A 133 -30.15 27.41 -34.64
CA ILE A 133 -29.99 26.74 -33.34
C ILE A 133 -28.98 27.46 -32.42
N ARG A 134 -27.89 28.02 -32.97
CA ARG A 134 -26.95 28.82 -32.17
C ARG A 134 -27.59 30.11 -31.65
N LYS A 135 -28.48 30.75 -32.42
CA LYS A 135 -29.23 31.92 -31.98
C LYS A 135 -30.21 31.55 -30.86
N LEU A 136 -30.98 30.47 -31.03
CA LEU A 136 -31.92 29.96 -30.04
C LEU A 136 -31.24 29.52 -28.72
N PHE A 137 -30.01 29.00 -28.79
CA PHE A 137 -29.20 28.72 -27.60
C PHE A 137 -28.74 30.00 -26.87
N ARG A 138 -28.40 31.06 -27.62
CA ARG A 138 -28.03 32.37 -27.02
C ARG A 138 -29.23 33.06 -26.38
N ASN A 139 -30.41 32.92 -26.99
CA ASN A 139 -31.67 33.51 -26.53
C ASN A 139 -32.27 32.75 -25.33
N GLY A 140 -31.85 31.50 -25.09
CA GLY A 140 -32.28 30.69 -23.95
C GLY A 140 -33.42 29.71 -24.23
N THR A 141 -33.99 29.71 -25.44
CA THR A 141 -35.02 28.76 -25.89
C THR A 141 -34.51 27.31 -25.90
N ILE A 142 -33.20 27.13 -26.14
CA ILE A 142 -32.51 25.85 -26.03
C ILE A 142 -31.49 25.93 -24.89
N VAL A 143 -31.57 25.01 -23.94
CA VAL A 143 -30.65 24.97 -22.79
C VAL A 143 -29.89 23.65 -22.74
N LYS A 144 -28.59 23.72 -22.43
CA LYS A 144 -27.81 22.53 -22.10
C LYS A 144 -28.03 22.17 -20.63
N LYS A 145 -28.76 21.08 -20.38
CA LYS A 145 -28.96 20.55 -19.03
C LYS A 145 -27.59 20.23 -18.40
N PRO A 146 -27.37 20.58 -17.12
CA PRO A 146 -26.13 20.21 -16.44
C PRO A 146 -25.94 18.70 -16.39
N VAL A 147 -24.69 18.27 -16.24
CA VAL A 147 -24.37 16.85 -16.05
C VAL A 147 -24.95 16.39 -14.73
N THR A 148 -25.51 15.18 -14.72
CA THR A 148 -26.02 14.58 -13.48
C THR A 148 -24.83 14.30 -12.58
N VAL A 149 -24.80 14.88 -11.38
CA VAL A 149 -23.64 14.82 -10.51
C VAL A 149 -23.49 13.41 -9.93
N HIS A 150 -22.36 12.76 -10.21
CA HIS A 150 -21.95 11.54 -9.53
C HIS A 150 -20.98 11.90 -8.39
N SER A 151 -21.51 12.02 -7.18
CA SER A 151 -20.68 12.37 -6.02
C SER A 151 -19.66 11.26 -5.72
N ARG A 152 -18.45 11.67 -5.32
CA ARG A 152 -17.38 10.76 -4.87
C ARG A 152 -17.15 10.83 -3.35
N SER A 153 -18.06 11.41 -2.58
CA SER A 153 -17.91 11.59 -1.13
C SER A 153 -17.74 10.25 -0.41
N HIS A 154 -18.67 9.31 -0.63
CA HIS A 154 -18.63 7.98 -0.02
C HIS A 154 -17.41 7.17 -0.46
N ALA A 155 -17.03 7.24 -1.74
CA ALA A 155 -15.83 6.57 -2.25
C ALA A 155 -14.54 7.08 -1.58
N ARG A 156 -14.45 8.41 -1.33
CA ARG A 156 -13.32 9.03 -0.62
C ARG A 156 -13.29 8.62 0.85
N ALA A 157 -14.44 8.69 1.54
CA ALA A 157 -14.54 8.27 2.94
C ALA A 157 -14.18 6.78 3.12
N LEU A 158 -14.59 5.92 2.18
CA LEU A 158 -14.21 4.50 2.18
C LEU A 158 -12.72 4.29 1.90
N ALA A 159 -12.12 5.07 0.98
CA ALA A 159 -10.69 4.97 0.70
C ALA A 159 -9.85 5.40 1.92
N GLU A 160 -10.28 6.43 2.64
CA GLU A 160 -9.66 6.87 3.89
C GLU A 160 -9.79 5.80 5.00
N SER A 161 -10.99 5.25 5.19
CA SER A 161 -11.19 4.17 6.17
C SER A 161 -10.35 2.93 5.85
N ARG A 162 -10.20 2.59 4.56
CA ARG A 162 -9.30 1.52 4.07
C ARG A 162 -7.82 1.84 4.30
N ARG A 163 -7.40 3.11 4.14
CA ARG A 163 -6.03 3.54 4.45
C ARG A 163 -5.71 3.36 5.93
N ASN A 164 -6.69 3.58 6.80
CA ASN A 164 -6.61 3.32 8.24
C ASN A 164 -6.71 1.83 8.60
N GLY A 165 -6.73 0.92 7.61
CA GLY A 165 -6.74 -0.53 7.82
C GLY A 165 -8.13 -1.17 7.95
N ARG A 166 -9.22 -0.41 7.87
CA ARG A 166 -10.58 -0.96 7.92
C ARG A 166 -10.93 -1.70 6.62
N HIS A 167 -11.88 -2.64 6.69
CA HIS A 167 -12.34 -3.42 5.55
C HIS A 167 -11.26 -4.27 4.82
N MET A 168 -10.16 -4.65 5.51
CA MET A 168 -9.06 -5.46 4.95
C MET A 168 -8.96 -6.91 5.49
N GLY A 169 -9.89 -7.33 6.36
CA GLY A 169 -9.93 -8.66 6.97
C GLY A 169 -10.19 -9.79 5.98
N TYR A 170 -10.01 -11.04 6.40
CA TYR A 170 -10.08 -12.23 5.54
C TYR A 170 -11.40 -12.33 4.75
N GLY A 171 -12.55 -12.04 5.36
CA GLY A 171 -13.85 -12.10 4.68
C GLY A 171 -14.05 -11.10 3.53
N LYS A 172 -13.20 -10.06 3.42
CA LYS A 172 -13.22 -9.09 2.31
C LYS A 172 -12.18 -9.41 1.22
N ARG A 173 -11.36 -10.45 1.40
CA ARG A 173 -10.35 -10.88 0.42
C ARG A 173 -10.99 -11.91 -0.51
N LYS A 174 -10.88 -11.70 -1.82
CA LYS A 174 -11.46 -12.59 -2.85
C LYS A 174 -10.40 -13.25 -3.74
N GLY A 175 -9.28 -12.57 -4.01
CA GLY A 175 -8.14 -13.14 -4.74
C GLY A 175 -7.04 -13.70 -3.83
N THR A 176 -6.14 -14.50 -4.41
CA THR A 176 -4.96 -15.07 -3.74
C THR A 176 -3.99 -13.97 -3.27
N ALA A 177 -3.06 -14.33 -2.37
CA ALA A 177 -2.05 -13.39 -1.89
C ALA A 177 -1.17 -12.87 -3.04
N GLU A 178 -0.75 -13.75 -3.95
CA GLU A 178 0.08 -13.42 -5.11
C GLU A 178 -0.64 -12.49 -6.09
N ALA A 179 -1.94 -12.71 -6.35
CA ALA A 179 -2.72 -11.81 -7.21
C ALA A 179 -2.90 -10.41 -6.60
N ARG A 180 -3.00 -10.31 -5.27
CA ARG A 180 -3.17 -9.03 -4.56
C ARG A 180 -1.87 -8.25 -4.46
N MET A 181 -0.76 -8.93 -4.18
CA MET A 181 0.58 -8.37 -4.06
C MET A 181 1.61 -9.42 -4.51
N PRO A 182 2.06 -9.37 -5.77
CA PRO A 182 2.99 -10.36 -6.29
C PRO A 182 4.33 -10.36 -5.56
N SER A 183 4.84 -11.55 -5.27
CA SER A 183 6.12 -11.77 -4.59
C SER A 183 7.29 -11.18 -5.39
N GLN A 184 7.21 -11.21 -6.72
CA GLN A 184 8.20 -10.59 -7.61
C GLN A 184 8.29 -9.07 -7.39
N VAL A 185 7.14 -8.39 -7.23
CA VAL A 185 7.10 -6.94 -6.98
C VAL A 185 7.73 -6.60 -5.63
N LEU A 186 7.45 -7.40 -4.60
CA LEU A 186 8.07 -7.24 -3.27
C LEU A 186 9.59 -7.44 -3.32
N TRP A 187 10.06 -8.49 -4.01
CA TRP A 187 11.48 -8.75 -4.22
C TRP A 187 12.18 -7.60 -4.96
N MET A 188 11.57 -7.10 -6.04
CA MET A 188 12.10 -5.98 -6.83
C MET A 188 12.21 -4.71 -5.99
N ARG A 189 11.15 -4.34 -5.25
CA ARG A 189 11.14 -3.17 -4.37
C ARG A 189 12.26 -3.27 -3.31
N ARG A 190 12.36 -4.43 -2.66
CA ARG A 190 13.38 -4.67 -1.64
C ARG A 190 14.80 -4.55 -2.20
N LEU A 191 15.11 -5.23 -3.30
CA LEU A 191 16.44 -5.18 -3.91
C LEU A 191 16.82 -3.77 -4.38
N ARG A 192 15.88 -3.03 -5.00
CA ARG A 192 16.13 -1.65 -5.43
C ARG A 192 16.44 -0.74 -4.23
N VAL A 193 15.72 -0.90 -3.12
CA VAL A 193 15.98 -0.14 -1.89
C VAL A 193 17.38 -0.44 -1.33
N LEU A 194 17.77 -1.72 -1.25
CA LEU A 194 19.08 -2.12 -0.75
C LEU A 194 20.22 -1.61 -1.64
N ARG A 195 20.11 -1.79 -2.96
CA ARG A 195 21.15 -1.37 -3.92
C ARG A 195 21.29 0.15 -3.98
N ARG A 196 20.17 0.89 -3.94
CA ARG A 196 20.20 2.37 -3.88
C ARG A 196 20.90 2.86 -2.61
N LEU A 197 20.71 2.20 -1.48
CA LEU A 197 21.43 2.54 -0.25
C LEU A 197 22.93 2.29 -0.39
N LEU A 198 23.32 1.12 -0.90
CA LEU A 198 24.74 0.80 -1.14
C LEU A 198 25.40 1.81 -2.08
N ALA A 199 24.73 2.17 -3.18
CA ALA A 199 25.24 3.18 -4.12
C ALA A 199 25.43 4.55 -3.44
N LYS A 200 24.45 4.98 -2.63
CA LYS A 200 24.54 6.23 -1.85
C LYS A 200 25.71 6.19 -0.86
N TYR A 201 25.90 5.08 -0.15
CA TYR A 201 26.96 4.96 0.86
C TYR A 201 28.35 4.93 0.22
N ARG A 202 28.48 4.33 -0.97
CA ARG A 202 29.72 4.34 -1.75
C ARG A 202 30.04 5.75 -2.25
N ALA A 203 29.06 6.46 -2.81
CA ALA A 203 29.24 7.84 -3.26
C ALA A 203 29.63 8.79 -2.11
N ALA A 204 29.09 8.57 -0.91
CA ALA A 204 29.43 9.33 0.29
C ALA A 204 30.73 8.86 0.98
N GLY A 205 31.48 7.90 0.42
CA GLY A 205 32.71 7.38 1.02
C GLY A 205 32.52 6.61 2.34
N LYS A 206 31.28 6.29 2.74
CA LYS A 206 31.01 5.55 3.98
C LYS A 206 31.45 4.10 3.88
N ILE A 207 31.43 3.53 2.67
CA ILE A 207 31.89 2.19 2.36
C ILE A 207 32.86 2.26 1.18
N ASP A 208 33.86 1.39 1.21
CA ASP A 208 34.79 1.19 0.11
C ASP A 208 34.17 0.35 -1.03
N ARG A 209 34.76 0.41 -2.22
CA ARG A 209 34.44 -0.38 -3.42
C ARG A 209 34.45 -1.89 -3.14
N HIS A 210 35.41 -2.40 -2.37
CA HIS A 210 35.50 -3.85 -2.09
C HIS A 210 34.34 -4.32 -1.21
N LEU A 211 34.08 -3.59 -0.12
CA LEU A 211 32.94 -3.86 0.76
C LEU A 211 31.60 -3.65 0.02
N TYR A 212 31.50 -2.68 -0.88
CA TYR A 212 30.32 -2.50 -1.72
C TYR A 212 30.02 -3.74 -2.58
N HIS A 213 31.04 -4.32 -3.24
CA HIS A 213 30.85 -5.46 -4.14
C HIS A 213 30.41 -6.73 -3.41
N SER A 214 31.00 -7.01 -2.25
CA SER A 214 30.59 -8.15 -1.42
C SER A 214 29.14 -8.00 -0.95
N LEU A 215 28.78 -6.81 -0.44
CA LEU A 215 27.41 -6.51 0.00
C LEU A 215 26.41 -6.50 -1.16
N TYR A 216 26.81 -6.11 -2.36
CA TYR A 216 25.94 -6.14 -3.55
C TYR A 216 25.53 -7.57 -3.92
N LYS A 217 26.48 -8.50 -3.88
CA LYS A 217 26.23 -9.94 -4.10
C LYS A 217 25.40 -10.53 -2.96
N ALA A 218 25.74 -10.23 -1.71
CA ALA A 218 24.96 -10.68 -0.54
C ALA A 218 23.51 -10.17 -0.55
N ALA A 219 23.29 -8.92 -1.00
CA ALA A 219 21.93 -8.40 -1.19
C ALA A 219 21.14 -9.18 -2.25
N LYS A 220 21.79 -9.58 -3.36
CA LYS A 220 21.17 -10.49 -4.37
C LYS A 220 20.84 -11.85 -3.76
N GLY A 221 21.70 -12.36 -2.88
CA GLY A 221 21.57 -13.64 -2.17
C GLY A 221 20.55 -13.68 -1.02
N ASN A 222 19.73 -12.63 -0.82
CA ASN A 222 18.68 -12.60 0.22
C ASN A 222 19.21 -12.69 1.67
N THR A 223 20.49 -12.39 1.91
CA THR A 223 21.07 -12.31 3.26
C THR A 223 20.39 -11.21 4.08
N PHE A 224 20.02 -10.09 3.43
CA PHE A 224 19.37 -8.94 4.08
C PHE A 224 17.86 -8.93 3.83
N LYS A 225 17.06 -8.96 4.90
CA LYS A 225 15.58 -8.94 4.80
C LYS A 225 14.99 -7.55 4.57
N HIS A 226 15.63 -6.50 5.10
CA HIS A 226 15.18 -5.12 4.97
C HIS A 226 16.36 -4.16 5.14
N LYS A 227 16.14 -2.87 4.83
CA LYS A 227 17.17 -1.83 4.87
C LYS A 227 17.93 -1.75 6.20
N ARG A 228 17.24 -1.91 7.33
CA ARG A 228 17.82 -1.83 8.67
C ARG A 228 18.93 -2.88 8.90
N ALA A 229 18.61 -4.16 8.68
CA ALA A 229 19.58 -5.26 8.73
C ALA A 229 20.84 -5.02 7.88
N LEU A 230 20.71 -4.43 6.69
CA LEU A 230 21.87 -4.08 5.87
C LEU A 230 22.73 -2.98 6.55
N VAL A 231 22.09 -1.96 7.11
CA VAL A 231 22.79 -0.88 7.80
C VAL A 231 23.49 -1.39 9.06
N GLU A 232 22.83 -2.22 9.86
CA GLU A 232 23.40 -2.87 11.05
C GLU A 232 24.64 -3.70 10.68
N HIS A 233 24.54 -4.52 9.62
CA HIS A 233 25.69 -5.30 9.12
C HIS A 233 26.84 -4.41 8.65
N ILE A 234 26.56 -3.28 7.99
CA ILE A 234 27.61 -2.34 7.57
C ILE A 234 28.31 -1.72 8.79
N ILE A 235 27.55 -1.32 9.81
CA ILE A 235 28.11 -0.73 11.03
C ILE A 235 29.01 -1.74 11.73
N GLN A 236 28.54 -2.97 11.89
CA GLN A 236 29.33 -4.05 12.49
C GLN A 236 30.60 -4.34 11.70
N ALA A 237 30.51 -4.55 10.38
CA ALA A 237 31.66 -4.82 9.52
C ALA A 237 32.69 -3.68 9.54
N LYS A 238 32.25 -2.43 9.61
CA LYS A 238 33.14 -1.28 9.74
C LYS A 238 33.84 -1.24 11.09
N ALA A 239 33.13 -1.54 12.18
CA ALA A 239 33.71 -1.59 13.51
C ALA A 239 34.77 -2.70 13.61
N GLU A 240 34.51 -3.86 13.01
CA GLU A 240 35.47 -4.97 12.93
C GLU A 240 36.72 -4.58 12.12
N ALA A 241 36.55 -4.00 10.93
CA ALA A 241 37.66 -3.55 10.11
C ALA A 241 38.50 -2.45 10.80
N ALA A 242 37.86 -1.53 11.53
CA ALA A 242 38.56 -0.50 12.29
C ALA A 242 39.40 -1.10 13.43
N ARG A 243 38.85 -2.07 14.18
CA ARG A 243 39.60 -2.79 15.23
C ARG A 243 40.79 -3.55 14.65
N GLU A 244 40.61 -4.24 13.53
CA GLU A 244 41.69 -4.97 12.87
C GLU A 244 42.80 -4.03 12.38
N LYS A 245 42.44 -2.86 11.85
CA LYS A 245 43.40 -1.83 11.44
C LYS A 245 44.24 -1.35 12.61
N VAL A 246 43.63 -1.02 13.75
CA VAL A 246 44.35 -0.57 14.95
C VAL A 246 45.34 -1.63 15.43
N LEU A 247 44.92 -2.90 15.51
CA LEU A 247 45.82 -4.00 15.90
C LEU A 247 47.01 -4.16 14.94
N LYS A 248 46.78 -3.99 13.63
CA LYS A 248 47.86 -4.07 12.62
C LYS A 248 48.84 -2.91 12.77
N GLU A 249 48.35 -1.69 12.94
CA GLU A 249 49.17 -0.50 13.15
C GLU A 249 50.02 -0.61 14.42
N GLU A 250 49.45 -1.11 15.51
CA GLU A 250 50.19 -1.39 16.75
C GLU A 250 51.29 -2.45 16.55
N ALA A 251 50.98 -3.54 15.84
CA ALA A 251 51.94 -4.58 15.55
C ALA A 251 53.09 -4.09 14.64
N GLU A 252 52.77 -3.29 13.62
CA GLU A 252 53.75 -2.67 12.74
C GLU A 252 54.62 -1.64 13.46
N ALA A 253 54.03 -0.81 14.32
CA ALA A 253 54.78 0.13 15.16
C ALA A 253 55.78 -0.61 16.06
N ARG A 254 55.38 -1.75 16.64
CA ARG A 254 56.28 -2.60 17.43
C ARG A 254 57.42 -3.18 16.57
N ARG A 255 57.10 -3.66 15.36
CA ARG A 255 58.10 -4.17 14.40
C ARG A 255 59.10 -3.09 13.98
N LEU A 256 58.63 -1.87 13.72
CA LEU A 256 59.45 -0.74 13.31
C LEU A 256 60.39 -0.31 14.44
N ARG A 257 59.88 -0.19 15.68
CA ARG A 257 60.70 0.09 16.87
C ARG A 257 61.81 -0.94 17.05
N ASN A 258 61.48 -2.23 16.91
CA ASN A 258 62.45 -3.32 17.02
C ASN A 258 63.47 -3.33 15.86
N ARG A 259 63.05 -2.96 14.64
CA ARG A 259 63.96 -2.82 13.49
C ARG A 259 64.94 -1.67 13.72
N ALA A 260 64.44 -0.48 14.09
CA ALA A 260 65.28 0.69 14.37
C ALA A 260 66.22 0.47 15.58
N ALA A 261 65.82 -0.32 16.58
CA ALA A 261 66.71 -0.69 17.68
C ALA A 261 67.85 -1.64 17.22
N ARG A 262 67.56 -2.58 16.32
CA ARG A 262 68.57 -3.47 15.72
C ARG A 262 69.55 -2.71 14.84
N GLU A 263 69.07 -1.82 13.98
CA GLU A 263 69.90 -0.98 13.11
C GLU A 263 70.84 -0.09 13.94
N ARG A 264 70.32 0.59 14.98
CA ARG A 264 71.16 1.38 15.91
C ARG A 264 72.19 0.53 16.67
N ARG A 265 71.90 -0.74 16.97
CA ARG A 265 72.87 -1.64 17.59
C ARG A 265 73.96 -2.05 16.59
N GLN A 266 73.59 -2.33 15.34
CA GLN A 266 74.54 -2.66 14.28
C GLN A 266 75.46 -1.48 13.97
N GLN A 267 74.92 -0.27 13.85
CA GLN A 267 75.71 0.96 13.67
C GLN A 267 76.74 1.16 14.78
N ARG A 268 76.33 1.02 16.05
CA ARG A 268 77.28 1.09 17.19
C ARG A 268 78.37 0.03 17.14
N ILE A 269 78.07 -1.18 16.65
CA ILE A 269 79.06 -2.25 16.51
C ILE A 269 80.01 -1.96 15.35
N SER A 270 79.52 -1.47 14.21
CA SER A 270 80.37 -1.10 13.07
C SER A 270 81.27 0.09 13.40
N GLU A 271 80.73 1.15 14.01
CA GLU A 271 81.49 2.32 14.47
C GLU A 271 82.59 1.91 15.46
N LYS A 272 82.28 1.03 16.42
CA LYS A 272 83.29 0.49 17.36
C LYS A 272 84.38 -0.30 16.63
N ARG A 273 84.02 -1.13 15.64
CA ARG A 273 84.98 -1.91 14.85
C ARG A 273 85.87 -1.02 13.99
N GLU A 274 85.31 0.01 13.36
CA GLU A 274 86.08 0.99 12.56
C GLU A 274 87.00 1.84 13.44
N GLY A 275 86.57 2.19 14.65
CA GLY A 275 87.41 2.90 15.63
C GLY A 275 88.66 2.10 16.01
N LEU A 276 88.50 0.81 16.30
CA LEU A 276 89.62 -0.07 16.66
C LEU A 276 90.65 -0.22 15.52
N VAL A 277 90.19 -0.29 14.26
CA VAL A 277 91.09 -0.39 13.08
C VAL A 277 91.83 0.92 12.78
N LYS A 278 91.34 2.07 13.28
CA LYS A 278 91.99 3.37 13.11
C LYS A 278 93.02 3.70 14.20
N GLU A 279 92.99 2.99 15.32
CA GLU A 279 93.94 3.15 16.43
C GLU A 279 95.19 2.27 16.30
N GLU A 280 95.19 1.30 15.37
CA GLU A 280 96.37 0.54 14.90
C GLU A 280 97.07 1.23 13.72
#